data_AF-A0A3R8VM02-F1
#
_entry.id   AF-A0A3R8VM02-F1
#
_cell.length_a   1.000
_cell.length_b   1.000
_cell.length_c   1.000
_cell.angle_alpha   90.00
_cell.angle_beta   90.00
_cell.angle_gamma   90.00
#
_symmetry.space_group_name_H-M   'P 1'
#
loop_
_entity.id
_entity.type
_entity.pdbx_description
1 polymer ?
#
loop_
_entity_poly.entity_id
_entity_poly.type
_entity_poly.pdbx_seq_one_letter_code
_entity_poly.pdbx_strand_id
1 'polypeptide(L)' 'MHQTGFTYNDEERLVLERVRDSQRFSDLDQAAEWLIRTRLRRVAVKLCGRSRALYSANYKPQGSR' A
#
# COMPACT_ATOMS: atom_id res chain seq x y z
N MET A 1 15.58 2.45 13.72
CA MET A 1 14.32 2.84 13.06
C MET A 1 14.36 4.35 12.89
N HIS A 2 14.37 4.86 11.67
CA HIS A 2 14.38 6.31 11.45
C HIS A 2 13.00 6.85 11.80
N GLN A 3 12.90 7.62 12.88
CA GLN A 3 11.66 8.28 13.27
C GLN A 3 11.47 9.49 12.35
N THR A 4 10.92 9.26 11.16
CA THR A 4 10.45 10.35 10.29
C THR A 4 9.11 10.81 10.83
N GLY A 5 9.11 11.86 11.65
CA GLY A 5 7.87 12.50 12.10
C GLY A 5 7.29 13.34 10.97
N PHE A 6 5.97 13.24 10.78
CA PHE A 6 5.23 14.08 9.84
C PHE A 6 4.53 15.21 10.60
N THR A 7 4.57 16.42 10.05
CA THR A 7 3.71 17.51 10.50
C THR A 7 2.44 17.54 9.66
N TYR A 8 1.30 17.56 10.33
CA TYR A 8 -0.02 17.53 9.71
C TYR A 8 -0.78 18.81 10.05
N ASN A 9 -1.53 19.35 9.09
CA ASN A 9 -2.54 20.36 9.38
C ASN A 9 -3.79 19.73 10.03
N ASP A 10 -4.72 20.56 10.50
CA ASP A 10 -5.90 20.07 11.23
C ASP A 10 -6.82 19.17 10.37
N GLU A 11 -6.98 19.48 9.09
CA GLU A 11 -7.79 18.68 8.17
C GLU A 11 -7.17 17.30 7.92
N GLU A 12 -5.86 17.26 7.71
CA GLU A 12 -5.08 16.03 7.55
C GLU A 12 -5.17 15.16 8.81
N ARG A 13 -5.07 15.78 10.00
CA ARG A 13 -5.24 15.08 11.28
C ARG A 13 -6.61 14.44 11.38
N LEU A 14 -7.69 15.15 11.05
CA LEU A 14 -9.05 14.60 11.11
C LEU A 14 -9.24 13.39 10.19
N VAL A 15 -8.63 13.40 9.01
CA VAL A 15 -8.66 12.25 8.09
C VAL A 15 -7.85 11.09 8.66
N LEU A 16 -6.65 11.35 9.17
CA LEU A 16 -5.77 10.33 9.74
C LEU A 16 -6.35 9.67 10.99
N GLU A 17 -7.01 10.44 11.85
CA GLU A 17 -7.73 9.95 13.04
C GLU A 17 -8.81 8.93 12.64
N ARG A 18 -9.63 9.23 11.62
CA ARG A 18 -10.63 8.28 11.10
C ARG A 18 -9.99 6.99 10.59
N VAL A 19 -8.85 7.09 9.90
CA VAL A 19 -8.14 5.91 9.40
C VAL A 19 -7.55 5.12 10.56
N ARG A 20 -6.92 5.78 11.54
CA ARG A 20 -6.36 5.17 12.75
C ARG A 20 -7.43 4.36 13.47
N ASP A 21 -8.59 4.94 13.71
CA ASP A 21 -9.68 4.25 14.40
C ASP A 21 -10.25 3.09 13.59
N SER A 22 -10.41 3.24 12.27
CA SER A 22 -10.94 2.19 11.39
C SER A 22 -10.02 0.96 11.28
N GLN A 23 -8.71 1.17 11.31
CA GLN A 23 -7.70 0.11 11.17
C GLN A 23 -7.08 -0.28 12.51
N ARG A 24 -7.48 0.39 13.61
CA ARG A 24 -6.96 0.22 14.98
C ARG A 24 -5.45 0.40 15.08
N PHE A 25 -4.91 1.46 14.48
CA PHE A 25 -3.50 1.81 14.62
C PHE A 25 -3.23 2.50 15.96
N SER A 26 -2.00 2.36 16.46
CA SER A 26 -1.61 2.94 17.75
C SER A 26 -1.33 4.44 17.67
N ASP A 27 -0.93 4.93 16.51
CA ASP A 27 -0.54 6.33 16.29
C ASP A 27 -0.92 6.80 14.87
N LEU A 28 -0.81 8.12 14.64
CA LEU A 28 -1.16 8.73 13.36
C LEU A 28 -0.13 8.44 12.26
N ASP A 29 1.13 8.22 12.61
CA ASP A 29 2.18 7.93 11.63
C ASP A 29 1.97 6.56 10.99
N GLN A 30 1.50 5.57 11.75
CA GLN A 30 1.07 4.27 11.22
C GLN A 30 -0.12 4.41 10.26
N ALA A 31 -1.09 5.28 10.59
CA ALA A 31 -2.21 5.56 9.70
C ALA A 31 -1.76 6.24 8.40
N ALA A 32 -0.81 7.18 8.48
CA ALA A 32 -0.23 7.85 7.33
C ALA A 32 0.56 6.86 6.44
N GLU A 33 1.42 6.03 7.04
CA GLU A 33 2.16 4.99 6.34
C GLU A 33 1.20 4.04 5.60
N TRP A 34 0.15 3.59 6.29
CA TRP A 34 -0.84 2.70 5.70
C TRP A 34 -1.56 3.34 4.51
N LEU A 35 -1.95 4.62 4.59
CA LEU A 35 -2.56 5.34 3.48
C LEU A 35 -1.63 5.42 2.27
N ILE A 36 -0.36 5.77 2.50
CA ILE A 36 0.66 5.84 1.45
C ILE A 36 0.82 4.48 0.79
N ARG A 37 1.03 3.41 1.57
CA ARG A 37 1.17 2.03 1.05
C ARG A 37 -0.07 1.59 0.28
N THR A 38 -1.27 1.92 0.77
CA THR A 38 -2.53 1.59 0.11
C THR A 38 -2.67 2.31 -1.22
N ARG A 39 -2.32 3.60 -1.28
CA ARG A 39 -2.32 4.37 -2.53
C ARG A 39 -1.32 3.79 -3.53
N LEU A 40 -0.09 3.51 -3.09
CA LEU A 40 0.95 2.91 -3.93
C LEU A 40 0.52 1.56 -4.49
N ARG A 41 -0.07 0.67 -3.68
CA ARG A 41 -0.61 -0.60 -4.18
C ARG A 41 -1.68 -0.40 -5.24
N ARG A 42 -2.62 0.51 -5.02
CA ARG A 42 -3.68 0.82 -6.01
C ARG A 42 -3.11 1.36 -7.31
N VAL A 43 -2.12 2.25 -7.23
CA VAL A 43 -1.43 2.83 -8.39
C VAL A 43 -0.64 1.76 -9.14
N ALA A 44 0.12 0.93 -8.44
CA ALA A 44 0.86 -0.19 -9.01
C ALA A 44 -0.06 -1.17 -9.73
N VAL A 45 -1.22 -1.51 -9.16
CA VAL A 45 -2.22 -2.38 -9.82
C VAL A 45 -2.78 -1.75 -11.10
N LYS A 46 -2.99 -0.42 -11.11
CA LYS A 46 -3.44 0.29 -12.31
C LYS A 46 -2.36 0.34 -13.40
N LEU A 47 -1.11 0.59 -13.03
CA LEU A 47 0.03 0.67 -13.96
C LEU A 47 0.42 -0.69 -14.54
N CYS A 48 0.52 -1.73 -13.70
CA CYS A 48 1.01 -3.04 -14.10
C CYS A 48 -0.09 -4.00 -14.60
N GLY A 49 -1.37 -3.60 -14.48
CA GLY A 49 -2.53 -4.44 -14.73
C GLY A 49 -2.81 -5.40 -13.56
N ARG A 50 -4.10 -5.67 -13.31
CA ARG A 50 -4.56 -6.69 -12.35
C ARG A 50 -3.91 -8.03 -12.70
N SER A 51 -3.08 -8.54 -11.81
CA SER A 51 -2.59 -9.92 -11.87
C SER A 51 -1.95 -10.31 -13.21
N ARG A 52 -0.98 -9.53 -13.72
CA ARG A 52 0.08 -10.18 -14.50
C ARG A 52 0.82 -11.05 -13.50
N ALA A 53 0.40 -12.32 -13.40
CA ALA A 53 1.22 -13.34 -12.77
C ALA A 53 2.60 -13.20 -13.43
N LEU A 54 3.60 -12.84 -12.62
CA LEU A 54 4.98 -12.85 -13.05
C LEU A 54 5.35 -14.33 -13.19
N TYR A 55 4.92 -14.95 -14.28
CA TYR A 55 5.52 -16.22 -14.69
C TYR A 55 6.98 -15.90 -14.95
N SER A 56 7.86 -16.61 -14.26
CA SER A 56 9.27 -16.64 -14.61
C SER A 56 9.36 -16.92 -16.10
N ALA A 57 10.09 -16.08 -16.85
CA ALA A 57 10.21 -16.16 -18.31
C ALA A 57 10.80 -17.49 -18.84
N ASN A 58 11.08 -18.44 -17.93
CA ASN A 58 11.53 -19.80 -18.20
C ASN A 58 10.43 -20.86 -18.05
N TYR A 59 9.14 -20.50 -18.05
CA TYR A 59 8.07 -21.50 -18.15
C TYR A 59 8.08 -22.12 -19.56
N LYS A 60 8.84 -23.20 -19.72
CA LYS A 60 8.71 -24.13 -20.85
C LYS A 60 7.58 -25.09 -20.51
N PRO A 61 6.41 -25.05 -21.18
CA PRO A 61 5.41 -26.09 -21.00
C PRO A 61 6.03 -27.41 -21.50
N GLN A 62 6.40 -28.27 -20.55
CA GLN A 62 6.79 -29.64 -20.85
C GLN A 62 5.50 -30.40 -21.18
N GLY A 63 5.28 -30.64 -22.47
CA GLY A 63 4.53 -31.79 -22.98
C GLY A 63 3.01 -31.66 -22.96
N SER A 64 2.44 -31.49 -24.16
CA SER A 64 1.25 -32.25 -24.52
C SER A 64 1.32 -32.68 -25.98
N ARG A 65 1.41 -34.00 -26.15
CA ARG A 65 1.45 -34.84 -27.37
C ARG A 65 2.80 -35.02 -28.04
#